data_AF-A0A935IMY9-F1
#
_entry.id   AF-A0A935IMY9-F1
#
_cell.length_a   1.000
_cell.length_b   1.000
_cell.length_c   1.000
_cell.angle_alpha   90.00
_cell.angle_beta   90.00
_cell.angle_gamma   90.00
#
_symmetry.space_group_name_H-M   'P 1'
#
loop_
_entity.id
_entity.type
_entity.pdbx_description
1 polymer ?
#
loop_
_entity_poly.entity_id
_entity_poly.type
_entity_poly.pdbx_seq_one_letter_code
_entity_poly.pdbx_strand_id
1 'polypeptide(L)' 'MADSTTIRISRDTHARVTRLAAERHETIDETVRSAIRALRQDAMARDLADGLTEEETAWLDADAG' A
#
# COMPACT_ATOMS: atom_id res chain seq x y z
N MET A 1 7.63 11.09 -21.49
CA MET A 1 7.26 11.91 -20.30
C MET A 1 6.46 11.00 -19.40
N ALA A 2 6.83 10.84 -18.13
CA ALA A 2 6.03 10.05 -17.20
C ALA A 2 4.66 10.71 -17.05
N ASP A 3 3.60 9.90 -17.05
CA ASP A 3 2.24 10.42 -16.88
C ASP A 3 2.14 11.05 -15.49
N SER A 4 1.68 12.30 -15.41
CA SER A 4 1.66 13.08 -14.17
C SER A 4 0.23 13.45 -13.82
N THR A 5 -0.13 13.27 -12.55
CA THR A 5 -1.47 13.56 -12.03
C THR A 5 -1.36 14.61 -10.93
N THR A 6 -2.17 15.68 -11.01
CA THR A 6 -2.22 16.70 -9.95
C THR A 6 -3.32 16.38 -8.95
N ILE A 7 -2.99 16.36 -7.66
CA ILE A 7 -3.93 16.10 -6.57
C ILE A 7 -3.92 17.31 -5.63
N ARG A 8 -5.11 17.76 -5.20
CA ARG A 8 -5.25 18.80 -4.18
C ARG A 8 -5.30 18.18 -2.78
N ILE A 9 -4.48 18.72 -1.88
CA ILE A 9 -4.43 18.34 -0.47
C ILE A 9 -4.43 19.59 0.40
N SER A 10 -4.69 19.45 1.70
CA SER A 10 -4.54 20.55 2.65
C SER A 10 -3.06 20.95 2.78
N ARG A 11 -2.80 22.19 3.20
CA ARG A 11 -1.43 22.67 3.46
C ARG A 11 -0.74 21.84 4.54
N ASP A 12 -1.49 21.41 5.55
CA ASP A 12 -0.98 20.58 6.64
C ASP A 12 -0.53 19.21 6.15
N THR A 13 -1.32 18.58 5.26
CA THR A 13 -0.93 17.29 4.67
C THR A 13 0.31 17.46 3.79
N HIS A 14 0.37 18.52 2.99
CA HIS A 14 1.56 18.83 2.20
C HIS A 14 2.80 18.96 3.09
N ALA A 15 2.73 19.76 4.16
CA ALA A 15 3.85 19.96 5.08
C ALA A 15 4.32 18.66 5.73
N ARG A 16 3.39 17.75 6.11
CA ARG A 16 3.73 16.44 6.66
C ARG A 16 4.47 15.57 5.65
N VAL A 17 3.98 15.51 4.41
CA VAL A 17 4.61 14.70 3.36
C VAL A 17 5.97 15.27 2.98
N THR A 18 6.11 16.59 2.85
CA THR A 18 7.40 17.24 2.60
C THR A 18 8.42 16.92 3.68
N ARG A 19 8.02 17.00 4.96
CA ARG A 19 8.90 16.68 6.08
C ARG A 19 9.33 15.20 6.04
N LEU A 20 8.38 14.29 5.81
CA LEU A 20 8.67 12.86 5.74
C LEU A 20 9.64 12.52 4.60
N ALA A 21 9.45 13.13 3.44
CA ALA A 21 10.33 12.97 2.29
C ALA A 21 11.75 13.47 2.61
N ALA A 22 11.87 14.63 3.26
CA ALA A 22 13.16 15.17 3.69
C ALA A 22 13.87 14.27 4.71
N GLU A 23 13.14 13.75 5.71
CA GLU A 23 13.67 12.81 6.72
C GLU A 23 14.17 11.50 6.10
N ARG A 24 13.56 11.06 4.99
CA ARG A 24 13.93 9.84 4.26
C ARG A 24 14.94 10.08 3.13
N HIS A 25 15.34 11.32 2.88
CA HIS A 25 16.14 11.71 1.72
C HIS A 25 15.50 11.29 0.38
N GLU A 26 14.17 11.36 0.31
CA GLU A 26 13.35 11.04 -0.85
C GLU A 26 12.70 12.30 -1.45
N THR A 27 12.26 12.20 -2.69
CA THR A 27 11.31 13.16 -3.27
C THR A 27 9.89 12.90 -2.74
N ILE A 28 9.02 13.92 -2.82
CA ILE A 28 7.60 13.75 -2.47
C ILE A 28 6.95 12.63 -3.29
N ASP A 29 7.29 12.51 -4.57
CA ASP A 29 6.75 11.47 -5.46
C ASP A 29 7.15 10.05 -5.02
N GLU A 30 8.41 9.86 -4.61
CA GLU A 30 8.91 8.59 -4.08
C GLU A 30 8.21 8.23 -2.76
N THR A 31 8.09 9.19 -1.85
CA THR A 31 7.41 8.99 -0.57
C THR A 31 5.92 8.66 -0.77
N VAL A 32 5.23 9.35 -1.68
CA VAL A 32 3.82 9.06 -2.01
C VAL A 32 3.68 7.67 -2.64
N ARG A 33 4.57 7.30 -3.56
CA ARG A 33 4.58 5.96 -4.17
C ARG A 33 4.79 4.87 -3.13
N SER A 34 5.73 5.07 -2.20
CA SER A 34 6.02 4.15 -1.11
C SER A 34 4.81 4.01 -0.17
N ALA A 35 4.19 5.12 0.19
CA ALA A 35 2.98 5.13 1.01
C ALA A 35 1.82 4.37 0.35
N ILE A 36 1.56 4.59 -0.94
CA ILE A 36 0.52 3.86 -1.69
C ILE A 36 0.83 2.36 -1.70
N ARG A 37 2.09 1.97 -1.91
CA ARG A 37 2.51 0.57 -1.88
C ARG A 37 2.26 -0.04 -0.50
N ALA A 38 2.65 0.64 0.57
CA ALA A 38 2.45 0.18 1.93
C ALA A 38 0.96 0.00 2.27
N LEU A 39 0.10 0.94 1.86
CA LEU A 39 -1.36 0.84 2.07
C LEU A 39 -1.97 -0.36 1.34
N ARG A 40 -1.50 -0.66 0.13
CA ARG A 40 -1.93 -1.87 -0.60
C ARG A 40 -1.47 -3.15 0.10
N GLN A 41 -0.23 -3.17 0.57
CA GLN A 41 0.34 -4.31 1.29
C GLN A 41 -0.38 -4.56 2.61
N ASP A 42 -0.73 -3.50 3.34
CA ASP A 42 -1.48 -3.56 4.59
C ASP A 42 -2.93 -4.05 4.37
N ALA A 43 -3.57 -3.66 3.26
CA ALA A 43 -4.87 -4.22 2.88
C ALA A 43 -4.76 -5.72 2.56
N MET A 44 -3.77 -6.14 1.75
CA MET A 44 -3.54 -7.56 1.46
C MET A 44 -3.18 -8.36 2.70
N ALA A 45 -2.40 -7.79 3.63
CA ALA A 45 -2.04 -8.48 4.86
C ALA A 45 -3.24 -8.74 5.76
N ARG A 46 -4.23 -7.84 5.79
CA ARG A 46 -5.50 -8.07 6.50
C ARG A 46 -6.30 -9.20 5.86
N ASP A 47 -6.40 -9.21 4.55
CA ASP A 47 -7.10 -10.24 3.77
C ASP A 47 -6.47 -11.62 4.00
N LEU A 48 -5.14 -11.72 3.94
CA LEU A 48 -4.40 -12.95 4.19
C LEU A 48 -4.41 -13.40 5.67
N ALA A 49 -4.73 -12.50 6.60
CA ALA A 49 -4.82 -12.82 8.02
C ALA A 49 -6.18 -13.41 8.40
N ASP A 50 -7.20 -13.26 7.55
CA ASP A 50 -8.44 -14.01 7.72
C ASP A 50 -8.16 -15.50 7.48
N GLY A 51 -8.75 -16.33 8.34
CA GLY A 51 -8.65 -17.78 8.19
C GLY A 51 -9.24 -18.21 6.85
N LEU A 52 -8.61 -19.19 6.21
CA LEU A 52 -9.16 -19.82 5.02
C LEU A 52 -10.59 -20.29 5.28
N THR A 53 -11.48 -20.03 4.34
CA THR A 53 -12.82 -20.61 4.38
C THR A 53 -12.76 -22.13 4.26
N GLU A 54 -13.84 -22.80 4.66
CA GLU A 54 -13.96 -24.25 4.51
C GLU A 54 -13.82 -24.68 3.03
N GLU A 55 -14.30 -23.86 2.10
CA GLU A 55 -14.18 -24.09 0.65
C GLU A 55 -12.73 -23.97 0.17
N GLU A 56 -12.01 -22.94 0.59
CA GLU A 56 -10.59 -22.74 0.23
C GLU A 56 -9.70 -23.81 0.86
N THR A 57 -10.02 -24.24 2.08
CA THR A 57 -9.33 -25.34 2.75
C THR A 57 -9.55 -26.66 2.00
N ALA A 58 -10.80 -26.96 1.63
CA ALA A 58 -11.13 -28.15 0.85
C ALA A 58 -10.48 -28.14 -0.55
N TRP A 59 -10.33 -26.96 -1.17
CA TRP A 59 -9.61 -26.81 -2.43
C TRP A 59 -8.11 -27.08 -2.29
N LEU A 60 -7.46 -26.58 -1.23
CA LEU A 60 -6.05 -26.88 -0.94
C LEU A 60 -5.81 -28.35 -0.62
N ASP A 61 -6.70 -28.96 0.16
CA ASP A 61 -6.61 -30.38 0.51
C ASP A 61 -6.83 -31.31 -0.69
N ALA A 62 -7.58 -30.86 -1.70
CA ALA A 62 -7.83 -31.61 -2.93
C ALA A 62 -6.61 -31.69 -3.88
N ASP A 63 -5.67 -30.74 -3.82
CA ASP A 63 -4.41 -30.76 -4.60
C ASP A 63 -3.29 -31.54 -3.88
N ALA A 64 -3.48 -31.86 -2.59
CA ALA A 64 -2.53 -32.60 -1.76
C ALA A 64 -2.75 -34.14 -1.76
N GLY A 65 -3.72 -34.63 -2.54
CA GLY A 65 -4.16 -36.05 -2.60
C GLY A 65 -3.77 -36.80 -3.87
#